data_AF-A0A212FPU9-F1
#
_entry.id   AF-A0A212FPU9-F1
#
_cell.length_a   1.000
_cell.length_b   1.000
_cell.length_c   1.000
_cell.angle_alpha   90.00
_cell.angle_beta   90.00
_cell.angle_gamma   90.00
#
_symmetry.space_group_name_H-M   'P 1'
#
loop_
_entity.id
_entity.type
_entity.pdbx_description
1 polymer ?
#
loop_
_entity_poly.entity_id
_entity_poly.type
_entity_poly.pdbx_seq_one_letter_code
_entity_poly.pdbx_strand_id
1 'polypeptide(L)' 'QLESIRHGSSIARILCDNANNVQHMQPRAFQQISTGNMPVPCEQLPAIDLKLWQSVGK' A
#
# COMPACT_ATOMS: atom_id res chain seq x y z
N GLN A 1 7.21 1.03 -14.52
CA GLN A 1 6.12 1.91 -14.05
C GLN A 1 4.81 1.14 -13.82
N LEU A 2 4.15 0.63 -14.87
CA LEU A 2 2.86 -0.07 -14.74
C LEU A 2 2.86 -1.24 -13.74
N GLU A 3 3.91 -2.06 -13.75
CA GLU A 3 4.05 -3.19 -12.83
C GLU A 3 4.02 -2.74 -11.36
N SER A 4 4.80 -1.71 -11.04
CA SER A 4 4.82 -1.15 -9.69
C SER A 4 3.48 -0.56 -9.27
N ILE A 5 2.71 0.02 -10.19
CA ILE A 5 1.35 0.47 -9.88
C ILE A 5 0.46 -0.74 -9.57
N ARG A 6 0.47 -1.77 -10.43
CA ARG A 6 -0.41 -2.94 -10.27
C ARG A 6 -0.17 -3.72 -8.98
N HIS A 7 1.09 -3.82 -8.55
CA HIS A 7 1.46 -4.66 -7.41
C HIS A 7 1.80 -3.87 -6.14
N GLY A 8 2.15 -2.59 -6.28
CA GLY A 8 2.49 -1.71 -5.16
C GLY A 8 1.33 -0.83 -4.69
N SER A 9 0.23 -0.75 -5.44
CA SER A 9 -0.94 0.04 -5.04
C SER A 9 -2.05 -0.84 -4.45
N SER A 10 -2.68 -0.34 -3.40
CA SER A 10 -3.93 -0.88 -2.84
C SER A 10 -4.62 0.21 -2.02
N ILE A 11 -5.93 0.08 -1.80
CA ILE A 11 -6.65 0.99 -0.89
C ILE A 11 -6.11 0.85 0.55
N ALA A 12 -5.71 -0.35 0.95
CA ALA A 12 -5.07 -0.58 2.25
C ALA A 12 -3.80 0.27 2.39
N ARG A 13 -2.96 0.28 1.35
CA ARG A 13 -1.73 1.09 1.30
C ARG A 13 -2.03 2.59 1.32
N ILE A 14 -2.99 3.05 0.51
CA ILE A 14 -3.38 4.46 0.45
C ILE A 14 -3.86 4.95 1.82
N LEU A 15 -4.67 4.15 2.52
CA LEU A 15 -5.14 4.51 3.86
C LEU A 15 -4.00 4.52 4.88
N CYS A 16 -3.10 3.53 4.85
CA CYS A 16 -1.89 3.54 5.69
C CYS A 16 -1.03 4.80 5.49
N ASP A 17 -0.82 5.22 4.24
CA ASP A 17 0.07 6.35 3.94
C ASP A 17 -0.56 7.72 4.26
N ASN A 18 -1.90 7.82 4.35
CA ASN A 18 -2.61 9.11 4.39
C ASN A 18 -3.57 9.31 5.58
N ALA A 19 -3.95 8.26 6.29
CA ALA A 19 -4.85 8.37 7.44
C ALA A 19 -4.08 8.60 8.75
N ASN A 20 -4.66 9.38 9.65
CA ASN A 20 -4.05 9.64 10.95
C ASN A 20 -3.96 8.37 11.80
N ASN A 21 -2.77 8.07 12.31
CA ASN A 21 -2.49 6.98 13.26
C ASN A 21 -2.91 5.57 12.78
N VAL A 22 -3.04 5.32 11.48
CA VAL A 22 -3.21 3.96 10.94
C VAL A 22 -1.84 3.30 10.81
N GLN A 23 -1.52 2.40 11.73
CA GLN A 23 -0.27 1.62 11.73
C GLN A 23 -0.45 0.18 11.27
N HIS A 24 -1.69 -0.31 11.28
CA HIS A 24 -2.05 -1.66 10.85
C HIS A 24 -3.30 -1.61 10.00
N MET A 25 -3.34 -2.40 8.93
CA MET A 25 -4.46 -2.44 8.00
C MET A 25 -4.58 -3.83 7.37
N GLN A 26 -5.81 -4.27 7.11
CA GLN A 26 -6.06 -5.52 6.38
C GLN A 26 -5.67 -5.37 4.90
N PRO A 27 -5.01 -6.37 4.28
CA PRO A 27 -4.57 -6.27 2.88
C PRO A 27 -5.71 -6.03 1.88
N ARG A 28 -6.88 -6.63 2.12
CA ARG A 28 -8.09 -6.48 1.29
C ARG A 28 -9.04 -5.50 1.96
N ALA A 29 -8.82 -4.21 1.75
CA ALA A 29 -9.52 -3.12 2.45
C ALA A 29 -11.06 -3.15 2.33
N PHE A 30 -11.60 -3.62 1.20
CA PHE A 30 -13.04 -3.73 0.98
C PHE A 30 -13.67 -5.00 1.57
N GLN A 31 -12.86 -5.92 2.08
CA GLN A 31 -13.34 -7.12 2.75
C GLN A 31 -13.28 -6.93 4.26
N GLN A 32 -14.19 -7.58 4.98
CA GLN A 32 -14.13 -7.61 6.44
C GLN A 32 -12.85 -8.32 6.92
N ILE A 33 -12.47 -8.02 8.16
CA ILE A 33 -11.40 -8.74 8.85
C ILE A 33 -11.84 -10.19 9.01
N SER A 34 -10.93 -11.10 8.66
CA SER A 34 -11.11 -12.55 8.76
C SER A 34 -9.74 -13.21 8.88
N THR A 35 -9.70 -14.51 9.16
CA THR A 35 -8.43 -15.27 9.27
C THR A 35 -7.52 -15.09 8.05
N GLY A 36 -8.08 -14.92 6.84
CA GLY A 36 -7.30 -14.66 5.63
C GLY A 36 -7.09 -13.18 5.29
N ASN A 37 -7.57 -12.25 6.13
CA ASN A 37 -7.52 -10.80 5.91
C ASN A 37 -7.29 -10.06 7.24
N MET A 38 -6.42 -10.61 8.09
CA MET A 38 -6.09 -9.97 9.36
C MET A 38 -5.31 -8.68 9.11
N PRO A 39 -5.45 -7.67 9.99
CA PRO A 39 -4.58 -6.49 9.95
C PRO A 39 -3.11 -6.88 10.05
N VAL A 40 -2.29 -6.29 9.19
CA VAL A 40 -0.83 -6.41 9.21
C VAL A 40 -0.22 -5.01 9.41
N PRO A 41 1.01 -4.88 9.92
CA PRO A 41 1.71 -3.60 9.94
C PRO A 41 1.75 -2.97 8.55
N CYS A 42 1.54 -1.65 8.46
CA CYS A 42 1.49 -0.93 7.19
C CYS A 42 2.77 -1.11 6.36
N GLU A 43 3.92 -1.31 7.01
CA GLU A 43 5.22 -1.56 6.38
C GLU A 43 5.28 -2.90 5.62
N GLN A 44 4.39 -3.85 5.95
CA GLN A 44 4.29 -5.13 5.25
C GLN A 44 3.39 -5.06 4.00
N LEU A 45 2.65 -3.96 3.81
CA LEU A 45 1.86 -3.75 2.60
C LEU A 45 2.76 -3.33 1.43
N PRO A 46 2.58 -3.93 0.24
CA PRO A 46 3.29 -3.50 -0.96
C PRO A 46 3.17 -1.99 -1.20
N ALA A 47 4.25 -1.39 -1.71
CA ALA A 47 4.37 0.04 -1.96
C ALA A 47 4.64 0.29 -3.45
N ILE A 48 4.17 1.43 -3.97
CA ILE A 48 4.59 1.90 -5.28
C ILE A 48 6.07 2.32 -5.22
N ASP A 49 6.88 1.80 -6.13
CA ASP A 49 8.24 2.27 -6.38
C ASP A 49 8.21 3.56 -7.22
N LEU A 50 8.20 4.68 -6.51
CA LEU A 50 8.21 6.01 -7.10
C LEU A 50 9.54 6.34 -7.80
N LYS A 51 10.61 5.55 -7.61
CA LYS A 51 11.90 5.78 -8.29
C LYS A 51 11.78 5.66 -9.81
N LEU A 52 10.79 4.90 -10.29
CA LEU A 52 10.50 4.72 -11.71
C LEU A 52 9.98 5.99 -12.41
N TRP A 53 9.73 7.08 -11.68
CA TRP A 53 9.35 8.40 -12.20
C TRP A 53 10.41 9.47 -12.01
N GLN A 54 11.60 9.10 -11.53
CA GLN A 54 12.71 10.04 -11.46
C GLN A 54 13.06 10.53 -12.87
N SER A 55 13.08 11.85 -13.06
CA SER A 55 13.70 12.45 -14.23
C SER A 55 15.21 12.51 -14.00
N VAL A 56 15.98 12.34 -15.08
CA VAL A 56 17.40 12.72 -15.05
C VAL A 56 17.42 14.24 -14.86
N GLY A 57 17.95 14.70 -13.73
CA GLY A 57 18.06 16.12 -13.44
C GLY A 57 18.75 16.84 -14.59
N LYS A 58 18.22 18.01 -14.97
CA LYS A 58 19.05 19.02 -15.64
C LYS A 58 19.91 19.71 -14.60
#